data_AF-A0AA43A6R3-F1
#
_entry.id   AF-A0AA43A6R3-F1
#
_cell.length_a   1.000
_cell.length_b   1.000
_cell.length_c   1.000
_cell.angle_alpha   90.00
_cell.angle_beta   90.00
_cell.angle_gamma   90.00
#
_symmetry.space_group_name_H-M   'P 1'
#
loop_
_entity.id
_entity.type
_entity.pdbx_description
1 polymer ?
#
loop_
_entity_poly.entity_id
_entity_poly.type
_entity_poly.pdbx_seq_one_letter_code
_entity_poly.pdbx_strand_id
1 'polypeptide(L)'
;DFGVFLEIEEGIEGLIHVSELSQEKVESPKDIANVGDEFEAAVLNVDTVDRKIALSVKQLNSHKDKAEVQEFLGAQKQATSNLGALLQGAMDRNGEDSPE
;
A
#
# COMPACT_ATOMS: atom_id res chain seq x y z
N ASP A 1 -11.65 25.62 -1.64
CA ASP A 1 -11.39 24.69 -0.52
C ASP A 1 -9.94 24.28 -0.48
N PHE A 2 -9.28 24.44 0.66
CA PHE A 2 -7.84 24.23 0.84
C PHE A 2 -7.48 22.82 1.35
N GLY A 3 -8.45 22.07 1.90
CA GLY A 3 -8.22 20.73 2.43
C GLY A 3 -8.70 20.57 3.88
N VAL A 4 -8.18 19.55 4.55
CA VAL A 4 -8.46 19.22 5.96
C VAL A 4 -7.16 19.34 6.74
N PHE A 5 -7.25 20.01 7.89
CA PHE A 5 -6.17 20.14 8.85
C PHE A 5 -6.44 19.20 10.02
N LEU A 6 -5.41 18.52 10.48
CA LEU A 6 -5.48 17.55 11.58
C LEU A 6 -4.21 17.65 12.39
N GLU A 7 -4.33 17.45 13.69
CA GLU A 7 -3.19 17.42 14.61
C GLU A 7 -2.86 15.97 14.88
N ILE A 8 -1.61 15.56 14.61
CA ILE A 8 -1.18 14.17 14.78
C ILE A 8 -0.58 13.96 16.17
N GLU A 9 0.22 14.93 16.61
CA GLU A 9 0.92 14.96 17.89
C GLU A 9 1.06 16.43 18.33
N GLU A 10 1.32 16.66 19.62
CA GLU A 10 1.42 18.02 20.16
C GLU A 10 2.43 18.87 19.38
N GLY A 11 1.92 19.86 18.64
CA GLY A 11 2.73 20.78 17.85
C GLY A 11 3.19 20.25 16.48
N ILE A 12 2.59 19.15 15.99
CA ILE A 12 2.74 18.63 14.64
C ILE A 12 1.42 18.79 13.89
N GLU A 13 1.45 19.60 12.83
CA GLU A 13 0.28 19.87 12.00
C GLU A 13 0.28 18.98 10.75
N GLY A 14 -0.79 18.23 10.55
CA GLY A 14 -1.09 17.46 9.36
C GLY A 14 -2.00 18.22 8.40
N LEU A 15 -1.68 18.20 7.11
CA LEU A 15 -2.49 18.78 6.04
C LEU A 15 -2.83 17.74 4.99
N ILE A 16 -4.14 17.55 4.75
CA ILE A 16 -4.66 16.76 3.64
C ILE A 16 -5.22 17.73 2.60
N HIS A 17 -4.68 17.73 1.40
CA HIS A 17 -5.21 18.55 0.32
C HIS A 17 -6.59 18.03 -0.12
N VAL A 18 -7.51 18.91 -0.52
CA VAL A 18 -8.85 18.51 -1.01
C VAL A 18 -8.79 17.52 -2.17
N SER A 19 -7.75 17.60 -3.01
CA SER A 19 -7.51 16.68 -4.13
C SER A 19 -6.99 15.29 -3.70
N GLU A 20 -6.55 15.17 -2.44
CA GLU A 20 -6.00 13.95 -1.82
C GLU A 20 -7.00 13.26 -0.89
N LEU A 21 -8.13 13.91 -0.58
CA LEU A 21 -9.23 13.35 0.22
C LEU A 21 -9.95 12.20 -0.50
N SER A 22 -10.23 12.33 -1.79
CA SER A 22 -10.88 11.27 -2.59
C SER A 22 -10.56 11.41 -4.08
N GLN A 23 -10.60 10.29 -4.83
CA GLN A 23 -10.49 10.28 -6.30
C GLN A 23 -11.72 10.85 -6.98
N GLU A 24 -12.88 10.76 -6.35
CA GLU A 24 -14.12 11.33 -6.85
C GLU A 24 -14.33 12.76 -6.36
N LYS A 25 -15.13 13.51 -7.11
CA LYS A 25 -15.42 14.91 -6.84
C LYS A 25 -16.24 15.01 -5.55
N VAL A 26 -15.57 15.34 -4.45
CA VAL A 26 -16.20 15.56 -3.15
C VAL A 26 -17.07 16.82 -3.22
N GLU A 27 -18.39 16.68 -3.09
CA GLU A 27 -19.33 17.82 -3.10
C GLU A 27 -19.19 18.71 -1.86
N SER A 28 -18.77 18.14 -0.73
CA SER A 28 -18.45 18.89 0.48
C SER A 28 -17.43 18.13 1.34
N PRO A 29 -16.24 18.70 1.63
CA PRO A 29 -15.24 18.05 2.48
C PRO A 29 -15.74 17.80 3.91
N LYS A 30 -16.80 18.51 4.34
CA LYS A 30 -17.48 18.31 5.63
C LYS A 30 -18.20 16.97 5.76
N ASP A 31 -18.67 16.36 4.67
CA ASP A 31 -19.34 15.05 4.76
C ASP A 31 -18.33 13.90 4.88
N ILE A 32 -17.06 14.15 4.53
CA ILE A 32 -16.00 13.14 4.54
C ILE A 32 -15.13 13.26 5.78
N ALA A 33 -14.90 14.47 6.29
CA ALA A 33 -14.12 14.69 7.50
C ALA A 33 -14.83 15.70 8.40
N ASN A 34 -15.30 15.23 9.56
CA ASN A 34 -15.85 16.09 10.60
C ASN A 34 -14.76 16.51 11.60
N VAL A 35 -14.94 17.67 12.21
CA VAL A 35 -14.06 18.13 13.29
C VAL A 35 -14.24 17.18 14.49
N GLY A 36 -13.18 16.49 14.86
CA GLY A 36 -13.16 15.53 15.98
C GLY A 36 -13.25 14.05 15.58
N ASP A 37 -13.42 13.75 14.29
CA ASP A 37 -13.29 12.37 13.80
C ASP A 37 -11.82 11.99 13.64
N GLU A 38 -11.50 10.74 13.99
CA GLU A 38 -10.19 10.15 13.75
C GLU A 38 -10.13 9.59 12.32
N PHE A 39 -9.09 9.96 11.56
CA PHE A 39 -8.87 9.46 10.21
C PHE A 39 -7.47 8.89 10.05
N GLU A 40 -7.38 7.78 9.32
CA GLU A 40 -6.10 7.27 8.84
C GLU A 40 -5.77 7.92 7.49
N ALA A 41 -4.52 8.39 7.34
CA ALA A 41 -4.00 8.89 6.08
C ALA A 41 -2.55 8.45 5.88
N ALA A 42 -2.13 8.34 4.63
CA ALA A 42 -0.76 8.03 4.27
C ALA A 42 0.11 9.30 4.29
N VAL A 43 1.33 9.17 4.81
CA VAL A 43 2.32 10.26 4.84
C VAL A 43 2.92 10.45 3.45
N LEU A 44 2.68 11.61 2.85
CA LEU A 44 3.29 12.01 1.58
C LEU A 44 4.66 12.64 1.79
N ASN A 45 4.74 13.57 2.75
CA ASN A 45 5.96 14.31 3.00
C ASN A 45 5.99 14.78 4.46
N VAL A 46 7.19 14.80 5.04
CA VAL A 46 7.43 15.26 6.41
C VAL A 46 8.41 16.42 6.37
N ASP A 47 7.95 17.57 6.86
CA ASP A 47 8.80 18.72 7.11
C ASP A 47 9.11 18.80 8.61
N THR A 48 10.34 18.46 8.97
CA THR A 48 10.81 18.49 10.35
C THR A 48 11.16 19.90 10.83
N VAL A 49 11.35 20.85 9.91
CA VAL A 49 11.69 22.24 10.24
C VAL A 49 10.43 22.99 10.66
N ASP A 50 9.38 22.89 9.86
CA ASP A 50 8.09 23.52 10.14
C ASP A 50 7.16 22.64 10.99
N ARG A 51 7.55 21.40 11.30
CA ARG A 51 6.73 20.37 11.96
C ARG A 51 5.39 20.14 11.25
N LYS A 52 5.44 20.10 9.93
CA LYS A 52 4.26 19.92 9.07
C LYS A 52 4.35 18.60 8.32
N ILE A 53 3.22 17.90 8.24
CA ILE A 53 3.14 16.62 7.56
C ILE A 53 2.07 16.71 6.49
N ALA A 54 2.47 16.49 5.23
CA ALA A 54 1.53 16.36 4.12
C ALA A 54 0.99 14.93 4.11
N LEU A 55 -0.34 14.80 4.06
CA LEU A 55 -1.05 13.53 4.20
C LEU A 55 -2.01 13.32 3.02
N SER A 56 -2.28 12.06 2.68
CA SER A 56 -3.22 11.68 1.61
C SER A 56 -4.04 10.44 1.99
N VAL A 57 -5.36 10.54 1.78
CA VAL A 57 -6.30 9.42 1.98
C VAL A 57 -6.30 8.51 0.75
N LYS A 58 -6.15 9.06 -0.46
CA LYS A 58 -6.04 8.27 -1.69
C LYS A 58 -4.95 7.22 -1.63
N GLN A 59 -3.76 7.64 -1.18
CA GLN A 59 -2.59 6.79 -1.22
C GLN A 59 -2.70 5.66 -0.21
N LEU A 60 -3.38 5.89 0.93
CA LEU A 60 -3.68 4.85 1.91
C LEU A 60 -4.47 3.69 1.28
N ASN A 61 -5.51 4.00 0.50
CA ASN A 61 -6.30 2.98 -0.20
C ASN A 61 -5.42 2.19 -1.19
N SER A 62 -4.60 2.87 -2.01
CA SER A 62 -3.67 2.19 -2.93
C SER A 62 -2.59 1.35 -2.24
N HIS A 63 -2.17 1.71 -1.02
CA HIS A 63 -1.18 0.94 -0.26
C HIS A 63 -1.77 -0.35 0.32
N LYS A 64 -3.04 -0.34 0.77
CA LYS A 64 -3.75 -1.57 1.21
C LYS A 64 -3.81 -2.60 0.08
N ASP A 65 -4.16 -2.16 -1.13
CA ASP A 65 -4.28 -3.04 -2.30
C ASP A 65 -2.94 -3.73 -2.67
N LYS A 66 -1.81 -3.02 -2.54
CA LYS A 66 -0.49 -3.57 -2.90
C LYS A 66 0.03 -4.58 -1.88
N ALA A 67 -0.18 -4.33 -0.59
CA ALA A 67 0.28 -5.23 0.46
C ALA A 67 -0.42 -6.61 0.34
N GLU A 68 -1.72 -6.59 0.07
CA GLU A 68 -2.54 -7.80 -0.01
C GLU A 68 -2.24 -8.63 -1.27
N VAL A 69 -2.01 -7.96 -2.42
CA VAL A 69 -1.59 -8.63 -3.67
C VAL A 69 -0.21 -9.27 -3.52
N GLN A 70 0.71 -8.67 -2.75
CA GLN A 70 2.05 -9.20 -2.55
C GLN A 70 2.05 -10.45 -1.67
N GLU A 71 1.18 -10.51 -0.66
CA GLU A 71 0.98 -11.70 0.18
C GLU A 71 0.35 -12.85 -0.61
N PHE A 72 -0.64 -12.56 -1.46
CA PHE A 72 -1.27 -13.56 -2.33
C PHE A 72 -0.30 -14.13 -3.38
N LEU A 73 0.51 -13.27 -4.02
CA LEU A 73 1.53 -13.70 -4.98
C LEU A 73 2.69 -14.47 -4.31
N GLY A 74 3.06 -14.11 -3.09
CA GLY A 74 4.08 -14.81 -2.30
C GLY A 74 3.70 -16.26 -2.02
N ALA A 75 2.46 -16.49 -1.59
CA ALA A 75 1.93 -17.84 -1.35
C ALA A 75 1.88 -18.70 -2.63
N GLN A 76 1.49 -18.10 -3.76
CA GLN A 76 1.38 -18.84 -5.03
C GLN A 76 2.75 -19.20 -5.64
N LYS A 77 3.78 -18.37 -5.43
CA LYS A 77 5.15 -18.61 -5.90
C LYS A 77 5.85 -19.76 -5.15
N GLN A 78 5.49 -19.99 -3.89
CA GLN A 78 5.93 -21.17 -3.12
C GLN A 78 5.28 -22.47 -3.64
N ALA A 79 4.02 -22.42 -4.07
CA ALA A 79 3.33 -23.60 -4.59
C ALA A 79 3.87 -24.10 -5.94
N THR A 80 4.29 -23.20 -6.85
CA THR A 80 4.86 -23.59 -8.16
C THR A 80 6.30 -24.10 -8.07
N SER A 81 7.05 -23.67 -7.05
CA SER A 81 8.45 -24.07 -6.85
C SER A 81 8.60 -25.56 -6.53
N ASN A 82 7.66 -26.14 -5.77
CA ASN A 82 7.69 -27.55 -5.39
C ASN A 82 7.35 -28.48 -6.56
N LEU A 83 6.46 -28.05 -7.46
CA LEU A 83 6.09 -28.80 -8.66
C LEU A 83 7.22 -28.74 -9.71
N GLY A 84 7.88 -27.58 -9.83
CA GLY A 84 9.06 -27.41 -10.69
C GLY A 84 10.25 -28.29 -10.25
N ALA A 85 10.50 -28.39 -8.95
CA ALA A 85 11.54 -29.26 -8.40
C ALA A 85 11.29 -30.76 -8.68
N LEU A 86 10.02 -31.20 -8.62
CA LEU A 86 9.63 -32.58 -8.90
C LEU A 86 9.72 -32.94 -10.39
N LEU A 87 9.37 -32.01 -11.28
CA LEU A 87 9.48 -32.19 -12.73
C LEU A 87 10.95 -32.29 -13.17
N GLN A 88 11.81 -31.42 -12.63
CA GLN A 88 13.23 -31.44 -12.98
C GLN A 88 13.93 -32.72 -12.50
N GLY A 89 13.60 -33.21 -11.30
CA GLY A 89 14.10 -34.50 -10.80
C GLY A 89 13.54 -35.73 -11.53
N ALA A 90 12.46 -35.59 -12.31
CA ALA A 90 11.95 -36.65 -13.17
C ALA A 90 12.60 -36.64 -14.57
N MET A 91 13.01 -35.47 -15.06
CA MET A 91 13.72 -35.32 -16.33
C MET A 91 15.20 -35.73 -16.22
N ASP A 92 15.85 -35.41 -15.10
CA ASP A 92 17.27 -35.70 -14.85
C ASP A 92 17.55 -37.22 -14.79
N ARG A 93 16.59 -38.01 -14.26
CA ARG A 93 16.72 -39.47 -14.14
C ARG A 93 16.57 -40.24 -15.46
N ASN A 94 16.18 -39.60 -16.55
CA ASN A 94 15.94 -40.26 -17.83
C ASN A 94 17.02 -39.96 -18.88
N GLY A 95 18.10 -39.27 -18.50
CA GLY A 95 19.21 -38.87 -19.39
C GLY A 95 20.48 -39.71 -19.28
N GLU A 96 20.60 -40.61 -18.31
CA GLU A 96 21.78 -41.44 -18.07
C GLU A 96 21.45 -42.93 -18.18
N ASP A 97 21.11 -43.39 -19.37
CA ASP A 97 21.30 -44.80 -19.75
C ASP A 97 21.51 -44.89 -21.26
N SER A 98 22.76 -44.71 -21.66
CA SER A 98 23.27 -45.22 -22.94
C SER A 98 24.60 -45.90 -22.63
N PRO A 99 24.61 -47.22 -22.39
CA PRO A 99 25.84 -47.98 -22.37
C PRO A 99 26.31 -48.19 -23.82
N GLU A 100 27.58 -47.89 -24.10
CA GLU A 100 28.32 -48.41 -25.26
C GLU A 100 28.50 -49.94 -25.18
#